data_AF-A0A6I6A3Y3-F1
#
_entry.id   AF-A0A6I6A3Y3-F1
#
_cell.length_a   1.000
_cell.length_b   1.000
_cell.length_c   1.000
_cell.angle_alpha   90.00
_cell.angle_beta   90.00
_cell.angle_gamma   90.00
#
_symmetry.space_group_name_H-M   'P 1'
#
loop_
_entity.id
_entity.type
_entity.pdbx_description
1 polymer ?
#
loop_
_entity_poly.entity_id
_entity_poly.type
_entity_poly.pdbx_seq_one_letter_code
_entity_poly.pdbx_strand_id
1 'polypeptide(L)'
;MTRRGTTAKGAHRGGLSAADLGGVRGLAVAAHRFDACRDVDSVLEAAATIALDVLAADTAALCRISQDTCRIVRVEPPPEDPRSLAFVAATYRAEDRPALRGLIRDRASWVAHAFDERGRSVLPGDESAGDRVEVEALRELGAASALSSPIVVNDSVWGQITVVRSVEAPRFDVDDVATAEVLAALTAGAIARVDLEHQVRHMIADDPLTGLANRRVADQAADAALASGREVCIVMCDVDGLKRVNDELGHDAGDDLLRAVADVLRRASDALPGTTAARIGGDEFCLVTVGQPRAAVTETMAATVAKFPLPHGAAISYGIASTAVMGAVGARSLFRRADQAQYQAKRRRARARARTLPAVADPTVAVERLVATGAVAIGAAQPGVVPRLLALAGAATETLGGDEWAVLRRAGEGEPATVARGGSPADAGETQSLTVERGEWVVEIAASSAASAGPQVRTALSVLMAIAVGDAH
;
A
#
# COMPACT_ATOMS: atom_id res chain seq x y z
N MET A 1 40.14 -73.37 25.68
CA MET A 1 40.93 -72.37 24.93
C MET A 1 39.98 -71.32 24.35
N THR A 2 40.04 -70.12 24.91
CA THR A 2 40.00 -68.78 24.25
C THR A 2 39.04 -68.44 23.09
N ARG A 3 38.23 -67.40 23.37
CA ARG A 3 37.55 -66.38 22.54
C ARG A 3 38.31 -65.81 21.31
N ARG A 4 37.51 -65.19 20.41
CA ARG A 4 37.70 -64.04 19.47
C ARG A 4 37.44 -64.48 18.01
N GLY A 5 36.60 -63.87 17.18
CA GLY A 5 36.06 -62.51 17.10
C GLY A 5 36.73 -61.77 15.95
N THR A 6 36.08 -61.69 14.78
CA THR A 6 36.42 -60.80 13.63
C THR A 6 35.19 -60.73 12.69
N THR A 7 34.28 -59.77 12.90
CA THR A 7 34.20 -58.42 12.30
C THR A 7 33.62 -58.38 10.88
N ALA A 8 32.40 -57.86 10.81
CA ALA A 8 31.77 -57.26 9.64
C ALA A 8 32.63 -56.13 9.04
N LYS A 9 32.70 -56.08 7.70
CA LYS A 9 33.08 -54.95 6.84
C LYS A 9 32.55 -55.28 5.43
N GLY A 10 31.88 -54.41 4.68
CA GLY A 10 31.66 -52.99 4.87
C GLY A 10 30.33 -52.56 4.27
N ALA A 11 29.73 -51.58 4.92
CA ALA A 11 28.69 -50.74 4.34
C ALA A 11 29.26 -50.03 3.11
N HIS A 12 28.63 -50.20 1.96
CA HIS A 12 28.79 -49.29 0.82
C HIS A 12 28.24 -47.92 1.24
N ARG A 13 29.12 -47.07 1.77
CA ARG A 13 28.90 -45.61 1.77
C ARG A 13 29.22 -45.13 0.35
N GLY A 14 28.20 -45.14 -0.52
CA GLY A 14 28.24 -44.37 -1.76
C GLY A 14 28.21 -42.89 -1.40
N GLY A 15 29.33 -42.19 -1.58
CA GLY A 15 29.36 -40.74 -1.49
C GLY A 15 28.63 -40.15 -2.70
N LEU A 16 27.76 -39.18 -2.47
CA LEU A 16 27.12 -38.36 -3.50
C LEU A 16 28.19 -37.71 -4.37
N SER A 17 27.99 -37.70 -5.69
CA SER A 17 28.89 -37.05 -6.64
C SER A 17 28.89 -35.52 -6.44
N ALA A 18 29.91 -34.82 -6.97
CA ALA A 18 29.95 -33.35 -6.89
C ALA A 18 28.76 -32.69 -7.64
N ALA A 19 28.20 -33.35 -8.66
CA ALA A 19 26.99 -32.92 -9.35
C ALA A 19 25.74 -33.12 -8.48
N ASP A 20 25.63 -34.27 -7.80
CA ASP A 20 24.53 -34.58 -6.88
C ASP A 20 24.50 -33.59 -5.70
N LEU A 21 25.68 -33.22 -5.19
CA LEU A 21 25.85 -32.18 -4.16
C LEU A 21 25.50 -30.78 -4.68
N GLY A 22 25.66 -30.52 -5.98
CA GLY A 22 25.25 -29.28 -6.64
C GLY A 22 23.73 -29.14 -6.73
N GLY A 23 23.04 -30.20 -7.18
CA GLY A 23 21.57 -30.23 -7.27
C GLY A 23 20.88 -30.08 -5.91
N VAL A 24 21.32 -30.84 -4.89
CA VAL A 24 20.77 -30.73 -3.53
C VAL A 24 21.02 -29.35 -2.92
N ARG A 25 22.19 -28.75 -3.15
CA ARG A 25 22.50 -27.39 -2.67
C ARG A 25 21.65 -26.34 -3.38
N GLY A 26 21.42 -26.48 -4.69
CA GLY A 26 20.55 -25.59 -5.46
C GLY A 26 19.10 -25.62 -4.97
N LEU A 27 18.56 -26.81 -4.67
CA LEU A 27 17.21 -26.95 -4.11
C LEU A 27 17.10 -26.40 -2.68
N ALA A 28 18.14 -26.50 -1.86
CA ALA A 28 18.16 -25.86 -0.53
C ALA A 28 18.17 -24.33 -0.63
N VAL A 29 18.92 -23.77 -1.58
CA VAL A 29 18.90 -22.32 -1.89
C VAL A 29 17.52 -21.91 -2.41
N ALA A 30 16.87 -22.76 -3.21
CA ALA A 30 15.51 -22.53 -3.69
C ALA A 30 14.50 -22.34 -2.55
N ALA A 31 14.48 -23.28 -1.60
CA ALA A 31 13.61 -23.20 -0.43
C ALA A 31 13.84 -21.91 0.37
N HIS A 32 15.09 -21.48 0.53
CA HIS A 32 15.40 -20.22 1.23
C HIS A 32 14.92 -18.98 0.46
N ARG A 33 15.09 -18.94 -0.86
CA ARG A 33 14.59 -17.83 -1.70
C ARG A 33 13.07 -17.74 -1.66
N PHE A 34 12.38 -18.89 -1.70
CA PHE A 34 10.92 -18.92 -1.62
C PHE A 34 10.36 -18.42 -0.29
N ASP A 35 11.09 -18.53 0.83
CA ASP A 35 10.67 -17.99 2.12
C ASP A 35 10.64 -16.45 2.15
N ALA A 36 11.50 -15.82 1.35
CA ALA A 36 11.54 -14.36 1.21
C ALA A 36 10.40 -13.81 0.33
N CYS A 37 9.77 -14.64 -0.51
CA CYS A 37 8.67 -14.21 -1.38
C CYS A 37 7.43 -13.79 -0.58
N ARG A 38 6.73 -12.76 -1.08
CA ARG A 38 5.56 -12.14 -0.45
C ARG A 38 4.33 -12.09 -1.35
N ASP A 39 4.49 -12.38 -2.63
CA ASP A 39 3.44 -12.45 -3.64
C ASP A 39 3.74 -13.60 -4.61
N VAL A 40 2.75 -13.99 -5.42
CA VAL A 40 2.91 -15.12 -6.35
C VAL A 40 3.93 -14.78 -7.44
N ASP A 41 3.97 -13.54 -7.92
CA ASP A 41 4.89 -13.13 -9.00
C ASP A 41 6.36 -13.29 -8.60
N SER A 42 6.72 -12.94 -7.37
CA SER A 42 8.08 -13.13 -6.84
C SER A 42 8.43 -14.61 -6.65
N VAL A 43 7.45 -15.48 -6.35
CA VAL A 43 7.66 -16.93 -6.34
C VAL A 43 7.94 -17.43 -7.75
N LEU A 44 7.16 -16.99 -8.74
CA LEU A 44 7.32 -17.42 -10.13
C LEU A 44 8.66 -16.97 -10.72
N GLU A 45 9.08 -15.74 -10.41
CA GLU A 45 10.37 -15.20 -10.82
C GLU A 45 11.52 -16.00 -10.20
N ALA A 46 11.50 -16.22 -8.89
CA ALA A 46 12.52 -17.02 -8.22
C ALA A 46 12.58 -18.44 -8.80
N ALA A 47 11.43 -19.08 -9.00
CA ALA A 47 11.34 -20.43 -9.55
C ALA A 47 11.92 -20.53 -10.96
N ALA A 48 11.67 -19.54 -11.83
CA ALA A 48 12.25 -19.49 -13.18
C ALA A 48 13.78 -19.42 -13.12
N THR A 49 14.32 -18.48 -12.33
CA THR A 49 15.78 -18.31 -12.17
C THR A 49 16.42 -19.57 -11.61
N ILE A 50 15.82 -20.15 -10.57
CA ILE A 50 16.34 -21.36 -9.94
C ILE A 50 16.34 -22.53 -10.94
N ALA A 51 15.26 -22.69 -11.72
CA ALA A 51 15.15 -23.76 -12.70
C ALA A 51 16.31 -23.75 -13.72
N LEU A 52 16.74 -22.57 -14.18
CA LEU A 52 17.90 -22.43 -15.07
C LEU A 52 19.17 -23.04 -14.44
N ASP A 53 19.41 -22.73 -13.16
CA ASP A 53 20.61 -23.16 -12.45
C ASP A 53 20.58 -24.67 -12.12
N VAL A 54 19.51 -25.17 -11.48
CA VAL A 54 19.46 -26.57 -11.02
C VAL A 54 19.21 -27.58 -12.13
N LEU A 55 18.57 -27.17 -13.24
CA LEU A 55 18.31 -28.04 -14.37
C LEU A 55 19.23 -27.76 -15.55
N ALA A 56 20.28 -26.92 -15.38
CA ALA A 56 21.21 -26.54 -16.43
C ALA A 56 20.48 -26.26 -17.76
N ALA A 57 19.45 -25.42 -17.68
CA ALA A 57 18.55 -25.12 -18.79
C ALA A 57 18.89 -23.75 -19.39
N ASP A 58 18.67 -23.61 -20.69
CA ASP A 58 18.87 -22.34 -21.40
C ASP A 58 17.66 -21.41 -21.24
N THR A 59 16.48 -21.99 -21.04
CA THR A 59 15.24 -21.23 -20.82
C THR A 59 14.35 -21.95 -19.83
N ALA A 60 13.73 -21.20 -18.93
CA ALA A 60 12.72 -21.66 -18.00
C ALA A 60 11.45 -20.83 -18.16
N ALA A 61 10.31 -21.49 -18.27
CA ALA A 61 9.00 -20.88 -18.38
C ALA A 61 8.06 -21.43 -17.30
N LEU A 62 7.28 -20.56 -16.69
CA LEU A 62 6.19 -20.95 -15.82
C LEU A 62 4.88 -20.64 -16.51
N CYS A 63 4.00 -21.63 -16.53
CA CYS A 63 2.69 -21.50 -17.14
C CYS A 63 1.60 -21.59 -16.08
N ARG A 64 0.58 -20.75 -16.20
CA ARG A 64 -0.66 -20.88 -15.44
C ARG A 64 -1.64 -21.71 -16.23
N ILE A 65 -2.21 -22.71 -15.56
CA ILE A 65 -3.31 -23.52 -16.10
C ILE A 65 -4.60 -23.07 -15.44
N SER A 66 -5.59 -22.70 -16.25
CA SER A 66 -6.92 -22.31 -15.80
C SER A 66 -7.94 -23.06 -16.64
N GLN A 67 -8.74 -23.91 -15.98
CA GLN A 67 -9.63 -24.86 -16.63
C GLN A 67 -8.82 -25.74 -17.60
N ASP A 68 -9.03 -25.58 -18.90
CA ASP A 68 -8.34 -26.33 -19.97
C ASP A 68 -7.36 -25.47 -20.77
N THR A 69 -7.05 -24.26 -20.32
CA THR A 69 -6.13 -23.34 -21.01
C THR A 69 -4.83 -23.19 -20.25
N CYS A 70 -3.71 -23.19 -20.98
CA CYS A 70 -2.37 -22.99 -20.46
C CYS A 70 -1.74 -21.76 -21.09
N ARG A 71 -1.22 -20.85 -20.26
CA ARG A 71 -0.57 -19.61 -20.70
C ARG A 71 0.74 -19.44 -19.96
N ILE A 72 1.79 -19.07 -20.69
CA ILE A 72 3.07 -18.69 -20.08
C ILE A 72 2.89 -17.36 -19.35
N VAL A 73 3.18 -17.35 -18.06
CA VAL A 73 3.09 -16.16 -17.18
C VAL A 73 4.47 -15.61 -16.85
N ARG A 74 5.51 -16.45 -16.95
CA ARG A 74 6.91 -16.05 -16.78
C ARG A 74 7.79 -16.85 -17.72
N VAL A 75 8.81 -16.20 -18.26
CA VAL A 75 9.90 -16.85 -19.01
C VAL A 75 11.20 -16.16 -18.66
N GLU A 76 12.28 -16.93 -18.52
CA GLU A 76 13.62 -16.46 -18.23
C GLU A 76 14.64 -17.26 -19.07
N PRO A 77 15.57 -16.61 -19.80
CA PRO A 77 15.57 -15.18 -20.09
C PRO A 77 14.39 -14.75 -20.97
N PRO A 78 14.00 -13.47 -20.99
CA PRO A 78 13.00 -12.96 -21.92
C PRO A 78 13.43 -13.21 -23.38
N PRO A 79 12.56 -13.76 -24.24
CA PRO A 79 12.92 -14.01 -25.64
C PRO A 79 13.10 -12.70 -26.41
N GLU A 80 14.10 -12.68 -27.29
CA GLU A 80 14.39 -11.52 -28.15
C GLU A 80 13.82 -11.67 -29.57
N ASP A 81 13.70 -12.92 -30.06
CA ASP A 81 13.25 -13.17 -31.42
C ASP A 81 11.71 -13.16 -31.55
N PRO A 82 11.16 -12.69 -32.69
CA PRO A 82 9.72 -12.57 -32.87
C PRO A 82 8.93 -13.88 -32.75
N ARG A 83 9.55 -15.04 -33.05
CA ARG A 83 8.84 -16.33 -33.01
C ARG A 83 8.67 -16.79 -31.57
N SER A 84 9.73 -16.73 -30.78
CA SER A 84 9.67 -17.06 -29.35
C SER A 84 8.78 -16.08 -28.59
N LEU A 85 8.78 -14.79 -28.95
CA LEU A 85 7.84 -13.81 -28.40
C LEU A 85 6.38 -14.17 -28.71
N ALA A 86 6.07 -14.55 -29.95
CA ALA A 86 4.73 -15.00 -30.33
C ALA A 86 4.31 -16.27 -29.59
N PHE A 87 5.24 -17.21 -29.39
CA PHE A 87 5.01 -18.43 -28.62
C PHE A 87 4.69 -18.12 -27.15
N VAL A 88 5.52 -17.29 -26.50
CA VAL A 88 5.31 -16.90 -25.09
C VAL A 88 3.99 -16.12 -24.89
N ALA A 89 3.58 -15.31 -25.86
CA ALA A 89 2.34 -14.55 -25.79
C ALA A 89 1.07 -15.41 -25.96
N ALA A 90 1.20 -16.60 -26.57
CA ALA A 90 0.09 -17.45 -26.92
C ALA A 90 -0.60 -18.10 -25.71
N THR A 91 -1.82 -18.59 -25.93
CA THR A 91 -2.57 -19.39 -24.97
C THR A 91 -3.03 -20.64 -25.68
N TYR A 92 -2.72 -21.79 -25.09
CA TYR A 92 -2.97 -23.09 -25.69
C TYR A 92 -4.08 -23.80 -24.93
N ARG A 93 -4.84 -24.63 -25.63
CA ARG A 93 -5.79 -25.54 -24.97
C ARG A 93 -5.15 -26.89 -24.74
N ALA A 94 -5.46 -27.50 -23.60
CA ALA A 94 -5.05 -28.86 -23.27
C ALA A 94 -5.60 -29.88 -24.27
N GLU A 95 -6.68 -29.56 -24.98
CA GLU A 95 -7.21 -30.46 -26.00
C GLU A 95 -6.32 -30.64 -27.23
N ASP A 96 -5.55 -29.59 -27.55
CA ASP A 96 -4.63 -29.54 -28.70
C ASP A 96 -3.23 -30.06 -28.36
N ARG A 97 -2.95 -30.33 -27.09
CA ARG A 97 -1.63 -30.73 -26.57
C ARG A 97 -1.75 -31.97 -25.68
N PRO A 98 -1.55 -33.19 -26.21
CA PRO A 98 -1.75 -34.42 -25.45
C PRO A 98 -0.82 -34.55 -24.23
N ALA A 99 0.43 -34.07 -24.31
CA ALA A 99 1.34 -34.01 -23.16
C ALA A 99 0.79 -33.15 -22.02
N LEU A 100 0.27 -31.96 -22.33
CA LEU A 100 -0.37 -31.07 -21.34
C LEU A 100 -1.62 -31.72 -20.74
N ARG A 101 -2.44 -32.40 -21.55
CA ARG A 101 -3.60 -33.16 -21.05
C ARG A 101 -3.19 -34.27 -20.08
N GLY A 102 -2.13 -35.02 -20.41
CA GLY A 102 -1.57 -36.04 -19.53
C GLY A 102 -1.04 -35.45 -18.23
N LEU A 103 -0.30 -34.34 -18.32
CA LEU A 103 0.21 -33.62 -17.15
C LEU A 103 -0.91 -33.14 -16.22
N ILE A 104 -2.00 -32.60 -16.76
CA ILE A 104 -3.15 -32.15 -15.97
C ILE A 104 -3.87 -33.33 -15.30
N ARG A 105 -4.15 -34.39 -16.08
CA ARG A 105 -4.96 -35.53 -15.62
C ARG A 105 -4.19 -36.44 -14.66
N ASP A 106 -2.97 -36.78 -15.02
CA ASP A 106 -2.18 -37.82 -14.37
C ASP A 106 -1.15 -37.22 -13.40
N ARG A 107 -1.02 -35.88 -13.36
CA ARG A 107 -0.01 -35.14 -12.57
C ARG A 107 1.42 -35.63 -12.86
N ALA A 108 1.66 -36.07 -14.09
CA ALA A 108 2.92 -36.63 -14.53
C ALA A 108 3.75 -35.60 -15.28
N SER A 109 5.05 -35.58 -14.99
CA SER A 109 6.03 -34.85 -15.79
C SER A 109 6.19 -35.50 -17.17
N TRP A 110 6.63 -34.72 -18.16
CA TRP A 110 6.94 -35.23 -19.49
C TRP A 110 8.25 -34.64 -20.02
N VAL A 111 8.90 -35.41 -20.91
CA VAL A 111 10.11 -35.00 -21.64
C VAL A 111 9.85 -35.14 -23.13
N ALA A 112 10.33 -34.17 -23.90
CA ALA A 112 10.33 -34.23 -25.36
C ALA A 112 11.70 -33.82 -25.92
N HIS A 113 12.09 -34.37 -27.07
CA HIS A 113 13.32 -33.96 -27.75
C HIS A 113 13.20 -34.00 -29.28
N ALA A 114 13.73 -32.97 -29.94
CA ALA A 114 13.68 -32.82 -31.39
C ALA A 114 14.91 -33.41 -32.11
N PHE A 115 16.03 -33.63 -31.40
CA PHE A 115 17.29 -34.09 -31.96
C PHE A 115 17.87 -35.30 -31.22
N ASP A 116 18.58 -36.17 -31.93
CA ASP A 116 19.35 -37.29 -31.39
C ASP A 116 20.66 -36.85 -30.70
N GLU A 117 21.33 -37.78 -30.00
CA GLU A 117 22.61 -37.51 -29.33
C GLU A 117 23.71 -37.02 -30.27
N ARG A 118 23.51 -37.15 -31.59
CA ARG A 118 24.42 -36.69 -32.64
C ARG A 118 23.94 -35.40 -33.30
N GLY A 119 22.94 -34.72 -32.74
CA GLY A 119 22.37 -33.48 -33.25
C GLY A 119 21.52 -33.64 -34.52
N ARG A 120 21.09 -34.87 -34.86
CA ARG A 120 20.25 -35.11 -36.05
C ARG A 120 18.78 -35.05 -35.66
N SER A 121 17.96 -34.42 -36.50
CA SER A 121 16.51 -34.36 -36.25
C SER A 121 15.92 -35.77 -36.11
N VAL A 122 15.13 -35.98 -35.05
CA VAL A 122 14.42 -37.24 -34.84
C VAL A 122 13.35 -37.41 -35.91
N LEU A 123 13.12 -38.65 -36.35
CA LEU A 123 12.12 -38.93 -37.38
C LEU A 123 10.69 -38.74 -36.84
N PRO A 124 9.74 -38.28 -37.68
CA PRO A 124 8.33 -38.25 -37.31
C PRO A 124 7.84 -39.65 -36.88
N GLY A 125 7.25 -39.75 -35.68
CA GLY A 125 6.70 -41.00 -35.16
C GLY A 125 7.63 -41.80 -34.25
N ASP A 126 8.82 -41.29 -33.92
CA ASP A 126 9.65 -41.87 -32.85
C ASP A 126 9.01 -41.61 -31.48
N GLU A 127 8.41 -42.64 -30.87
CA GLU A 127 7.75 -42.52 -29.57
C GLU A 127 8.74 -42.22 -28.44
N SER A 128 10.04 -42.54 -28.60
CA SER A 128 11.06 -42.23 -27.60
C SER A 128 11.34 -40.72 -27.50
N ALA A 129 10.94 -39.94 -28.52
CA ALA A 129 11.08 -38.49 -28.55
C ALA A 129 10.02 -37.72 -27.75
N GLY A 130 9.02 -38.41 -27.21
CA GLY A 130 7.92 -37.79 -26.46
C GLY A 130 6.76 -37.39 -27.37
N ASP A 131 5.91 -36.48 -26.87
CA ASP A 131 4.70 -36.09 -27.58
C ASP A 131 5.02 -35.35 -28.89
N ARG A 132 4.35 -35.76 -29.98
CA ARG A 132 4.61 -35.25 -31.31
C ARG A 132 4.38 -33.73 -31.44
N VAL A 133 3.42 -33.16 -30.73
CA VAL A 133 3.12 -31.72 -30.79
C VAL A 133 4.24 -30.93 -30.12
N GLU A 134 4.75 -31.42 -29.00
CA GLU A 134 5.87 -30.78 -28.29
C GLU A 134 7.20 -30.93 -29.05
N VAL A 135 7.44 -32.08 -29.68
CA VAL A 135 8.60 -32.27 -30.56
C VAL A 135 8.60 -31.30 -31.73
N GLU A 136 7.44 -31.05 -32.36
CA GLU A 136 7.34 -30.10 -33.45
C GLU A 136 7.53 -28.65 -32.97
N ALA A 137 6.95 -28.29 -31.82
CA ALA A 137 7.14 -26.98 -31.21
C ALA A 137 8.63 -26.72 -30.90
N LEU A 138 9.36 -27.72 -30.41
CA LEU A 138 10.81 -27.64 -30.20
C LEU A 138 11.57 -27.33 -31.49
N ARG A 139 11.20 -27.98 -32.62
CA ARG A 139 11.82 -27.69 -33.93
C ARG A 139 11.53 -26.27 -34.40
N GLU A 140 10.30 -25.79 -34.24
CA GLU A 140 9.92 -24.43 -34.63
C GLU A 140 10.69 -23.37 -33.84
N LEU A 141 10.96 -23.65 -32.56
CA LEU A 141 11.71 -22.80 -31.64
C LEU A 141 13.23 -22.98 -31.75
N GLY A 142 13.73 -23.94 -32.55
CA GLY A 142 15.15 -24.25 -32.64
C GLY A 142 15.74 -24.84 -31.35
N ALA A 143 14.90 -25.42 -30.50
CA ALA A 143 15.26 -26.02 -29.22
C ALA A 143 15.45 -27.54 -29.34
N ALA A 144 16.29 -28.11 -28.47
CA ALA A 144 16.64 -29.52 -28.59
C ALA A 144 15.79 -30.45 -27.74
N SER A 145 15.53 -30.06 -26.51
CA SER A 145 14.70 -30.83 -25.60
C SER A 145 13.97 -29.92 -24.62
N ALA A 146 12.82 -30.41 -24.15
CA ALA A 146 12.04 -29.79 -23.09
C ALA A 146 11.65 -30.81 -22.04
N LEU A 147 11.55 -30.34 -20.81
CA LEU A 147 11.01 -31.05 -19.66
C LEU A 147 9.95 -30.16 -19.01
N SER A 148 8.80 -30.75 -18.69
CA SER A 148 7.76 -30.06 -17.91
C SER A 148 7.31 -30.88 -16.72
N SER A 149 7.14 -30.19 -15.59
CA SER A 149 6.63 -30.76 -14.34
C SER A 149 5.45 -29.94 -13.81
N PRO A 150 4.39 -30.59 -13.30
CA PRO A 150 3.21 -29.91 -12.80
C PRO A 150 3.46 -29.22 -11.45
N ILE A 151 2.96 -27.99 -11.31
CA ILE A 151 2.86 -27.28 -10.04
C ILE A 151 1.48 -27.58 -9.47
N VAL A 152 1.41 -28.38 -8.39
CA VAL A 152 0.13 -28.83 -7.80
C VAL A 152 -0.13 -28.11 -6.49
N VAL A 153 -1.16 -27.25 -6.47
CA VAL A 153 -1.58 -26.49 -5.28
C VAL A 153 -2.96 -26.99 -4.87
N ASN A 154 -3.13 -27.39 -3.60
CA ASN A 154 -4.40 -27.87 -3.06
C ASN A 154 -5.06 -28.96 -3.93
N ASP A 155 -4.30 -30.01 -4.29
CA ASP A 155 -4.73 -31.11 -5.15
C ASP A 155 -5.19 -30.73 -6.58
N SER A 156 -4.94 -29.49 -7.00
CA SER A 156 -5.24 -29.02 -8.35
C SER A 156 -3.96 -28.63 -9.06
N VAL A 157 -3.83 -29.01 -10.33
CA VAL A 157 -2.71 -28.53 -11.16
C VAL A 157 -2.88 -27.03 -11.36
N TRP A 158 -2.07 -26.25 -10.66
CA TRP A 158 -2.04 -24.80 -10.74
C TRP A 158 -1.35 -24.37 -12.03
N GLY A 159 -0.32 -25.08 -12.44
CA GLY A 159 0.48 -24.72 -13.60
C GLY A 159 1.53 -25.76 -13.92
N GLN A 160 2.52 -25.36 -14.70
CA GLN A 160 3.71 -26.17 -14.95
C GLN A 160 4.96 -25.30 -14.95
N ILE A 161 6.06 -25.89 -14.53
CA ILE A 161 7.41 -25.44 -14.88
C ILE A 161 7.79 -26.15 -16.18
N THR A 162 8.31 -25.41 -17.14
CA THR A 162 8.86 -25.93 -18.40
C THR A 162 10.27 -25.43 -18.54
N VAL A 163 11.24 -26.32 -18.73
CA VAL A 163 12.62 -25.96 -19.05
C VAL A 163 13.00 -26.48 -20.42
N VAL A 164 13.88 -25.74 -21.08
CA VAL A 164 14.32 -26.02 -22.45
C VAL A 164 15.84 -25.99 -22.50
N ARG A 165 16.41 -26.95 -23.25
CA ARG A 165 17.84 -27.05 -23.54
C ARG A 165 18.10 -26.97 -25.05
N SER A 166 19.20 -26.34 -25.42
CA SER A 166 19.77 -26.17 -26.76
C SER A 166 20.39 -27.46 -27.29
N VAL A 167 20.75 -27.48 -28.58
CA VAL A 167 21.17 -28.70 -29.32
C VAL A 167 22.50 -29.24 -28.81
N GLU A 168 23.33 -28.39 -28.23
CA GLU A 168 24.62 -28.72 -27.67
C GLU A 168 24.52 -29.31 -26.26
N ALA A 169 23.38 -29.15 -25.58
CA ALA A 169 23.17 -29.59 -24.20
C ALA A 169 22.67 -31.05 -24.14
N PRO A 170 23.01 -31.79 -23.06
CA PRO A 170 22.53 -33.15 -22.87
C PRO A 170 21.01 -33.19 -22.71
N ARG A 171 20.39 -34.27 -23.20
CA ARG A 171 18.95 -34.52 -23.00
C ARG A 171 18.60 -34.61 -21.53
N PHE A 172 17.36 -34.26 -21.20
CA PHE A 172 16.84 -34.47 -19.86
C PHE A 172 16.76 -35.97 -19.53
N ASP A 173 17.31 -36.35 -18.38
CA ASP A 173 17.27 -37.72 -17.87
C ASP A 173 16.28 -37.86 -16.69
N VAL A 174 16.32 -39.01 -16.02
CA VAL A 174 15.43 -39.31 -14.88
C VAL A 174 15.76 -38.47 -13.64
N ASP A 175 17.01 -38.06 -13.46
CA ASP A 175 17.44 -37.24 -12.33
C ASP A 175 17.04 -35.77 -12.55
N ASP A 176 17.07 -35.30 -13.80
CA ASP A 176 16.51 -34.01 -14.21
C ASP A 176 14.99 -33.96 -13.94
N VAL A 177 14.25 -35.01 -14.31
CA VAL A 177 12.80 -35.10 -14.03
C VAL A 177 12.54 -35.04 -12.52
N ALA A 178 13.27 -35.82 -11.72
CA ALA A 178 13.13 -35.80 -10.27
C ALA A 178 13.44 -34.41 -9.67
N THR A 179 14.46 -33.74 -10.18
CA THR A 179 14.84 -32.38 -9.76
C THR A 179 13.74 -31.37 -10.10
N ALA A 180 13.17 -31.45 -11.30
CA ALA A 180 12.09 -30.58 -11.74
C ALA A 180 10.81 -30.79 -10.91
N GLU A 181 10.50 -32.04 -10.54
CA GLU A 181 9.36 -32.37 -9.68
C GLU A 181 9.52 -31.81 -8.27
N VAL A 182 10.72 -31.92 -7.68
CA VAL A 182 11.00 -31.32 -6.38
C VAL A 182 10.90 -29.80 -6.44
N LEU A 183 11.45 -29.17 -7.49
CA LEU A 183 11.35 -27.72 -7.66
C LEU A 183 9.88 -27.28 -7.84
N ALA A 184 9.09 -28.00 -8.63
CA ALA A 184 7.67 -27.72 -8.83
C ALA A 184 6.88 -27.87 -7.52
N ALA A 185 7.20 -28.87 -6.68
CA ALA A 185 6.60 -29.05 -5.36
C ALA A 185 6.96 -27.92 -4.39
N LEU A 186 8.23 -27.48 -4.37
CA LEU A 186 8.66 -26.31 -3.56
C LEU A 186 7.96 -25.03 -4.01
N THR A 187 7.85 -24.83 -5.33
CA THR A 187 7.14 -23.71 -5.94
C THR A 187 5.66 -23.73 -5.53
N ALA A 188 5.01 -24.89 -5.59
CA ALA A 188 3.63 -25.07 -5.17
C ALA A 188 3.41 -24.75 -3.69
N GLY A 189 4.32 -25.20 -2.81
CA GLY A 189 4.27 -24.89 -1.38
C GLY A 189 4.40 -23.38 -1.11
N ALA A 190 5.27 -22.69 -1.86
CA ALA A 190 5.44 -21.25 -1.75
C ALA A 190 4.20 -20.47 -2.24
N ILE A 191 3.60 -20.88 -3.36
CA ILE A 191 2.33 -20.32 -3.85
C ILE A 191 1.23 -20.51 -2.81
N ALA A 192 1.06 -21.72 -2.30
CA ALA A 192 0.05 -22.03 -1.28
C ALA A 192 0.22 -21.18 -0.01
N ARG A 193 1.47 -21.00 0.44
CA ARG A 193 1.79 -20.16 1.61
C ARG A 193 1.40 -18.71 1.37
N VAL A 194 1.83 -18.12 0.25
CA VAL A 194 1.52 -16.73 -0.09
C VAL A 194 0.00 -16.54 -0.26
N ASP A 195 -0.67 -17.46 -0.94
CA ASP A 195 -2.12 -17.42 -1.12
C ASP A 195 -2.84 -17.53 0.23
N LEU A 196 -2.37 -18.38 1.15
CA LEU A 196 -2.94 -18.51 2.49
C LEU A 196 -2.68 -17.26 3.33
N GLU A 197 -1.47 -16.72 3.34
CA GLU A 197 -1.14 -15.46 4.02
C GLU A 197 -2.01 -14.32 3.49
N HIS A 198 -2.21 -14.28 2.17
CA HIS A 198 -3.15 -13.36 1.55
C HIS A 198 -4.55 -13.64 2.06
N GLN A 199 -5.08 -14.85 1.97
CA GLN A 199 -6.44 -15.18 2.43
C GLN A 199 -6.66 -14.82 3.91
N VAL A 200 -5.69 -15.10 4.79
CA VAL A 200 -5.72 -14.71 6.20
C VAL A 200 -5.76 -13.19 6.37
N ARG A 201 -4.96 -12.45 5.59
CA ARG A 201 -5.04 -10.98 5.54
C ARG A 201 -6.36 -10.48 4.94
N HIS A 202 -6.94 -11.21 3.99
CA HIS A 202 -8.21 -10.88 3.33
C HIS A 202 -9.43 -11.15 4.24
N MET A 203 -9.34 -12.10 5.18
CA MET A 203 -10.44 -12.52 6.07
C MET A 203 -10.82 -11.51 7.16
N ILE A 204 -10.04 -10.43 7.38
CA ILE A 204 -10.45 -9.33 8.25
C ILE A 204 -11.11 -8.26 7.35
N ALA A 205 -12.43 -8.33 7.17
CA ALA A 205 -13.20 -7.29 6.46
C ALA A 205 -13.51 -6.10 7.37
N ASP A 206 -13.69 -6.38 8.66
CA ASP A 206 -14.12 -5.42 9.67
C ASP A 206 -12.99 -5.08 10.64
N ASP A 207 -13.00 -3.86 11.15
CA ASP A 207 -12.20 -3.43 12.27
C ASP A 207 -12.70 -4.11 13.56
N PRO A 208 -11.85 -4.86 14.28
CA PRO A 208 -12.29 -5.69 15.41
C PRO A 208 -12.80 -4.89 16.62
N LEU A 209 -12.42 -3.61 16.73
CA LEU A 209 -12.88 -2.76 17.82
C LEU A 209 -14.28 -2.21 17.57
N THR A 210 -14.54 -1.75 16.34
CA THR A 210 -15.74 -0.98 15.99
C THR A 210 -16.79 -1.78 15.23
N GLY A 211 -16.40 -2.91 14.62
CA GLY A 211 -17.25 -3.70 13.74
C GLY A 211 -17.67 -2.97 12.47
N LEU A 212 -16.99 -1.88 12.11
CA LEU A 212 -17.13 -1.24 10.79
C LEU A 212 -16.17 -1.88 9.81
N ALA A 213 -16.41 -1.66 8.52
CA ALA A 213 -15.46 -2.07 7.48
C ALA A 213 -14.07 -1.46 7.75
N ASN A 214 -13.01 -2.12 7.33
CA ASN A 214 -11.67 -1.54 7.43
C ASN A 214 -11.30 -0.71 6.18
N ARG A 215 -10.12 -0.09 6.21
CA ARG A 215 -9.59 0.71 5.09
C ARG A 215 -9.64 0.01 3.75
N ARG A 216 -9.30 -1.28 3.69
CA ARG A 216 -9.28 -2.04 2.43
C ARG A 216 -10.68 -2.14 1.83
N VAL A 217 -11.69 -2.43 2.65
CA VAL A 217 -13.08 -2.51 2.19
C VAL A 217 -13.58 -1.13 1.75
N ALA A 218 -13.18 -0.06 2.42
CA ALA A 218 -13.48 1.31 1.98
C ALA A 218 -12.87 1.65 0.61
N ASP A 219 -11.59 1.32 0.40
CA ASP A 219 -10.89 1.54 -0.87
C ASP A 219 -11.58 0.77 -2.01
N GLN A 220 -11.89 -0.52 -1.78
CA GLN A 220 -12.62 -1.36 -2.74
C GLN A 220 -14.04 -0.84 -3.03
N ALA A 221 -14.76 -0.40 -1.99
CA ALA A 221 -16.08 0.21 -2.14
C ALA A 221 -16.00 1.49 -2.99
N ALA A 222 -14.96 2.31 -2.83
CA ALA A 222 -14.76 3.52 -3.60
C ALA A 222 -14.46 3.24 -5.08
N ASP A 223 -13.58 2.27 -5.36
CA ASP A 223 -13.29 1.86 -6.73
C ASP A 223 -14.52 1.26 -7.43
N ALA A 224 -15.27 0.40 -6.74
CA ALA A 224 -16.53 -0.16 -7.26
C ALA A 224 -17.60 0.92 -7.45
N ALA A 225 -17.71 1.89 -6.54
CA ALA A 225 -18.61 3.02 -6.64
C ALA A 225 -18.35 3.84 -7.90
N LEU A 226 -17.08 4.16 -8.15
CA LEU A 226 -16.66 4.93 -9.32
C LEU A 226 -16.93 4.19 -10.63
N ALA A 227 -16.68 2.88 -10.66
CA ALA A 227 -16.98 2.05 -11.83
C ALA A 227 -18.49 2.00 -12.16
N SER A 228 -19.37 2.28 -11.19
CA SER A 228 -20.82 2.31 -11.44
C SER A 228 -21.30 3.51 -12.27
N GLY A 229 -20.45 4.53 -12.46
CA GLY A 229 -20.81 5.76 -13.19
C GLY A 229 -21.82 6.67 -12.47
N ARG A 230 -22.25 6.31 -11.26
CA ARG A 230 -23.15 7.12 -10.43
C ARG A 230 -22.37 8.15 -9.61
N GLU A 231 -23.07 9.13 -9.02
CA GLU A 231 -22.42 10.07 -8.10
C GLU A 231 -21.81 9.33 -6.92
N VAL A 232 -20.56 9.65 -6.60
CA VAL A 232 -19.82 9.07 -5.48
C VAL A 232 -19.42 10.19 -4.55
N CYS A 233 -19.83 10.09 -3.29
CA CYS A 233 -19.32 10.95 -2.23
C CYS A 233 -18.44 10.16 -1.26
N ILE A 234 -17.30 10.75 -0.88
CA ILE A 234 -16.46 10.29 0.22
C ILE A 234 -16.57 11.31 1.35
N VAL A 235 -16.91 10.83 2.55
CA VAL A 235 -16.85 11.59 3.80
C VAL A 235 -15.64 11.09 4.59
N MET A 236 -14.70 11.96 4.88
CA MET A 236 -13.58 11.69 5.80
C MET A 236 -13.92 12.27 7.17
N CYS A 237 -13.70 11.50 8.23
CA CYS A 237 -14.07 11.82 9.60
C CYS A 237 -12.87 11.61 10.53
N ASP A 238 -12.76 12.46 11.54
CA ASP A 238 -11.75 12.39 12.59
C ASP A 238 -12.39 12.68 13.95
N VAL A 239 -11.96 11.94 14.97
CA VAL A 239 -12.48 12.07 16.35
C VAL A 239 -11.75 13.17 17.12
N ASP A 240 -12.45 14.29 17.33
CA ASP A 240 -11.96 15.40 18.14
C ASP A 240 -11.91 15.02 19.63
N GLY A 241 -10.71 15.06 20.21
CA GLY A 241 -10.52 14.90 21.66
C GLY A 241 -10.26 13.48 22.14
N LEU A 242 -10.06 12.50 21.25
CA LEU A 242 -9.74 11.12 21.62
C LEU A 242 -8.50 11.04 22.52
N LYS A 243 -7.42 11.74 22.15
CA LYS A 243 -6.19 11.76 22.96
C LYS A 243 -6.44 12.23 24.40
N ARG A 244 -7.22 13.30 24.58
CA ARG A 244 -7.57 13.80 25.91
C ARG A 244 -8.34 12.75 26.71
N VAL A 245 -9.29 12.05 26.09
CA VAL A 245 -10.04 10.96 26.74
C VAL A 245 -9.11 9.82 27.14
N ASN A 246 -8.19 9.41 26.26
CA ASN A 246 -7.19 8.39 26.60
C ASN A 246 -6.30 8.81 27.76
N ASP A 247 -5.80 10.05 27.73
CA ASP A 247 -4.85 10.56 28.71
C ASP A 247 -5.52 10.78 30.10
N GLU A 248 -6.79 11.20 30.12
CA GLU A 248 -7.52 11.51 31.37
C GLU A 248 -8.27 10.31 31.96
N LEU A 249 -8.80 9.41 31.11
CA LEU A 249 -9.74 8.34 31.50
C LEU A 249 -9.26 6.93 31.13
N GLY A 250 -8.12 6.81 30.44
CA GLY A 250 -7.53 5.54 30.02
C GLY A 250 -8.03 5.05 28.65
N HIS A 251 -7.33 4.04 28.12
CA HIS A 251 -7.58 3.51 26.78
C HIS A 251 -8.95 2.84 26.63
N ASP A 252 -9.49 2.20 27.67
CA ASP A 252 -10.82 1.58 27.62
C ASP A 252 -11.92 2.61 27.32
N ALA A 253 -11.82 3.81 27.91
CA ALA A 253 -12.75 4.92 27.64
C ALA A 253 -12.57 5.48 26.22
N GLY A 254 -11.34 5.46 25.69
CA GLY A 254 -11.07 5.79 24.30
C GLY A 254 -11.68 4.80 23.32
N ASP A 255 -11.58 3.51 23.64
CA ASP A 255 -12.17 2.42 22.87
C ASP A 255 -13.70 2.54 22.84
N ASP A 256 -14.33 2.87 23.96
CA ASP A 256 -15.76 3.14 24.03
C ASP A 256 -16.17 4.39 23.21
N LEU A 257 -15.33 5.44 23.22
CA LEU A 257 -15.55 6.60 22.36
C LEU A 257 -15.47 6.22 20.88
N LEU A 258 -14.51 5.38 20.48
CA LEU A 258 -14.38 4.89 19.10
C LEU A 258 -15.59 4.04 18.68
N ARG A 259 -16.12 3.20 19.58
CA ARG A 259 -17.38 2.45 19.35
C ARG A 259 -18.58 3.40 19.20
N ALA A 260 -18.66 4.46 20.01
CA ALA A 260 -19.72 5.45 19.87
C ALA A 260 -19.65 6.20 18.53
N VAL A 261 -18.46 6.56 18.07
CA VAL A 261 -18.24 7.15 16.72
C VAL A 261 -18.69 6.17 15.64
N ALA A 262 -18.32 4.90 15.77
CA ALA A 262 -18.71 3.87 14.82
C ALA A 262 -20.23 3.72 14.72
N ASP A 263 -20.95 3.78 15.84
CA ASP A 263 -22.41 3.75 15.86
C ASP A 263 -23.04 4.98 15.17
N VAL A 264 -22.44 6.17 15.33
CA VAL A 264 -22.88 7.38 14.60
C VAL A 264 -22.75 7.17 13.10
N LEU A 265 -21.61 6.65 12.64
CA LEU A 265 -21.36 6.42 11.21
C LEU A 265 -22.22 5.30 10.65
N ARG A 266 -22.48 4.23 11.41
CA ARG A 266 -23.39 3.15 11.01
C ARG A 266 -24.79 3.70 10.75
N ARG A 267 -25.31 4.54 11.64
CA ARG A 267 -26.62 5.19 11.46
C ARG A 267 -26.68 6.12 10.25
N ALA A 268 -25.60 6.87 9.99
CA ALA A 268 -25.51 7.70 8.79
C ALA A 268 -25.50 6.85 7.51
N SER A 269 -24.77 5.73 7.54
CA SER A 269 -24.73 4.75 6.45
C SER A 269 -26.09 4.10 6.21
N ASP A 270 -26.80 3.72 7.26
CA ASP A 270 -28.14 3.10 7.18
C ASP A 270 -29.17 4.05 6.55
N ALA A 271 -29.02 5.36 6.79
CA ALA A 271 -29.86 6.39 6.19
C ALA A 271 -29.51 6.69 4.72
N LEU A 272 -28.37 6.19 4.22
CA LEU A 272 -27.86 6.44 2.87
C LEU A 272 -27.64 5.10 2.13
N PRO A 273 -28.65 4.57 1.42
CA PRO A 273 -28.52 3.29 0.71
C PRO A 273 -27.30 3.21 -0.20
N GLY A 274 -26.58 2.08 -0.15
CA GLY A 274 -25.34 1.89 -0.91
C GLY A 274 -24.12 2.59 -0.30
N THR A 275 -24.15 2.89 1.00
CA THR A 275 -23.02 3.46 1.73
C THR A 275 -22.25 2.39 2.49
N THR A 276 -20.91 2.51 2.47
CA THR A 276 -19.99 1.74 3.29
C THR A 276 -19.40 2.64 4.37
N ALA A 277 -19.61 2.30 5.64
CA ALA A 277 -18.94 2.94 6.77
C ALA A 277 -17.70 2.15 7.18
N ALA A 278 -16.58 2.84 7.35
CA ALA A 278 -15.31 2.20 7.66
C ALA A 278 -14.46 2.97 8.66
N ARG A 279 -13.62 2.24 9.39
CA ARG A 279 -12.49 2.79 10.15
C ARG A 279 -11.21 2.59 9.36
N ILE A 280 -10.50 3.69 9.12
CA ILE A 280 -9.32 3.71 8.23
C ILE A 280 -8.00 3.86 8.99
N GLY A 281 -8.06 4.30 10.25
CA GLY A 281 -6.92 4.53 11.12
C GLY A 281 -7.33 4.67 12.59
N GLY A 282 -6.41 5.15 13.43
CA GLY A 282 -6.62 5.26 14.88
C GLY A 282 -7.90 6.01 15.24
N ASP A 283 -7.97 7.30 14.95
CA ASP A 283 -9.11 8.19 15.14
C ASP A 283 -9.84 8.55 13.83
N GLU A 284 -9.46 7.91 12.73
CA GLU A 284 -9.94 8.24 11.39
C GLU A 284 -10.98 7.24 10.88
N PHE A 285 -12.08 7.78 10.34
CA PHE A 285 -13.18 7.01 9.78
C PHE A 285 -13.61 7.58 8.43
N CYS A 286 -14.35 6.82 7.65
CA CYS A 286 -14.96 7.33 6.42
C CYS A 286 -16.32 6.73 6.08
N LEU A 287 -17.08 7.44 5.26
CA LEU A 287 -18.22 6.90 4.51
C LEU A 287 -17.92 6.97 3.02
N VAL A 288 -18.21 5.88 2.31
CA VAL A 288 -18.17 5.82 0.83
C VAL A 288 -19.58 5.56 0.34
N THR A 289 -20.16 6.52 -0.39
CA THR A 289 -21.54 6.45 -0.89
C THR A 289 -21.60 6.23 -2.39
N VAL A 290 -22.61 5.50 -2.87
CA VAL A 290 -22.84 5.27 -4.30
C VAL A 290 -24.26 5.68 -4.70
N GLY A 291 -24.38 6.58 -5.67
CA GLY A 291 -25.66 7.07 -6.16
C GLY A 291 -26.40 8.01 -5.21
N GLN A 292 -25.72 8.53 -4.17
CA GLN A 292 -26.28 9.49 -3.23
C GLN A 292 -25.84 10.91 -3.59
N PRO A 293 -26.76 11.88 -3.75
CA PRO A 293 -26.40 13.26 -4.00
C PRO A 293 -25.61 13.86 -2.83
N ARG A 294 -24.58 14.66 -3.13
CA ARG A 294 -23.77 15.35 -2.11
C ARG A 294 -24.61 16.09 -1.07
N ALA A 295 -25.69 16.74 -1.49
CA ALA A 295 -26.58 17.48 -0.58
C ALA A 295 -27.20 16.55 0.48
N ALA A 296 -27.72 15.39 0.07
CA ALA A 296 -28.30 14.39 0.96
C ALA A 296 -27.26 13.80 1.92
N VAL A 297 -26.05 13.53 1.43
CA VAL A 297 -24.92 13.06 2.27
C VAL A 297 -24.55 14.12 3.31
N THR A 298 -24.48 15.39 2.91
CA THR A 298 -24.15 16.50 3.81
C THR A 298 -25.21 16.69 4.89
N GLU A 299 -26.49 16.70 4.51
CA GLU A 299 -27.61 16.84 5.43
C GLU A 299 -27.68 15.66 6.41
N THR A 300 -27.57 14.44 5.91
CA THR A 300 -27.60 13.23 6.74
C THR A 300 -26.47 13.21 7.76
N MET A 301 -25.25 13.57 7.33
CA MET A 301 -24.11 13.61 8.25
C MET A 301 -24.31 14.67 9.34
N ALA A 302 -24.75 15.87 8.95
CA ALA A 302 -25.02 16.95 9.90
C ALA A 302 -26.13 16.57 10.91
N ALA A 303 -27.24 16.02 10.42
CA ALA A 303 -28.36 15.59 11.24
C ALA A 303 -27.98 14.45 12.19
N THR A 304 -27.20 13.47 11.72
CA THR A 304 -26.80 12.31 12.52
C THR A 304 -25.84 12.71 13.63
N VAL A 305 -24.81 13.51 13.33
CA VAL A 305 -23.86 14.02 14.34
C VAL A 305 -24.57 14.89 15.39
N ALA A 306 -25.53 15.72 14.97
CA ALA A 306 -26.29 16.57 15.90
C ALA A 306 -27.22 15.74 16.80
N LYS A 307 -27.85 14.69 16.25
CA LYS A 307 -28.80 13.84 16.99
C LYS A 307 -28.13 12.89 17.98
N PHE A 308 -26.89 12.48 17.70
CA PHE A 308 -26.16 11.49 18.49
C PHE A 308 -24.84 12.09 19.00
N PRO A 309 -24.87 12.92 20.06
CA PRO A 309 -23.67 13.52 20.63
C PRO A 309 -22.75 12.45 21.23
N LEU A 310 -21.44 12.66 21.10
CA LEU A 310 -20.42 11.74 21.60
C LEU A 310 -20.15 11.95 23.10
N PRO A 311 -19.68 10.90 23.81
CA PRO A 311 -19.34 11.02 25.22
C PRO A 311 -18.15 11.95 25.46
N HIS A 312 -17.99 12.40 26.70
CA HIS A 312 -16.87 13.22 27.18
C HIS A 312 -16.68 14.56 26.45
N GLY A 313 -17.70 15.09 25.75
CA GLY A 313 -17.59 16.31 24.96
C GLY A 313 -16.66 16.17 23.75
N ALA A 314 -16.36 14.92 23.36
CA ALA A 314 -15.74 14.60 22.09
C ALA A 314 -16.70 14.94 20.94
N ALA A 315 -16.17 14.98 19.73
CA ALA A 315 -16.98 15.26 18.57
C ALA A 315 -16.33 14.75 17.29
N ILE A 316 -17.05 14.85 16.16
CA ILE A 316 -16.54 14.44 14.85
C ILE A 316 -16.28 15.69 14.02
N SER A 317 -15.06 15.81 13.49
CA SER A 317 -14.74 16.73 12.40
C SER A 317 -14.76 15.96 11.10
N TYR A 318 -15.50 16.43 10.10
CA TYR A 318 -15.64 15.71 8.83
C TYR A 318 -15.59 16.63 7.61
N GLY A 319 -15.22 16.05 6.48
CA GLY A 319 -15.10 16.71 5.18
C GLY A 319 -15.61 15.82 4.06
N ILE A 320 -16.24 16.42 3.06
CA ILE A 320 -16.94 15.69 1.99
C ILE A 320 -16.36 16.07 0.64
N ALA A 321 -16.01 15.09 -0.18
CA ALA A 321 -15.73 15.24 -1.61
C ALA A 321 -16.77 14.47 -2.43
N SER A 322 -17.10 14.98 -3.63
CA SER A 322 -18.06 14.33 -4.54
C SER A 322 -17.60 14.44 -5.99
N THR A 323 -17.86 13.39 -6.78
CA THR A 323 -17.67 13.42 -8.23
C THR A 323 -18.55 14.46 -8.92
N ALA A 324 -19.69 14.86 -8.34
CA ALA A 324 -20.54 15.93 -8.89
C ALA A 324 -19.85 17.31 -8.87
N VAL A 325 -18.94 17.54 -7.92
CA VAL A 325 -18.19 18.81 -7.82
C VAL A 325 -16.86 18.73 -8.57
N MET A 326 -16.24 17.56 -8.58
CA MET A 326 -14.87 17.37 -9.08
C MET A 326 -14.79 16.84 -10.51
N GLY A 327 -15.89 16.35 -11.08
CA GLY A 327 -15.89 15.60 -12.33
C GLY A 327 -15.33 14.18 -12.16
N ALA A 328 -14.98 13.55 -13.28
CA ALA A 328 -14.41 12.21 -13.31
C ALA A 328 -12.98 12.20 -12.74
N VAL A 329 -12.83 11.67 -11.53
CA VAL A 329 -11.56 11.53 -10.81
C VAL A 329 -11.46 10.15 -10.17
N GLY A 330 -10.24 9.65 -9.97
CA GLY A 330 -10.01 8.38 -9.27
C GLY A 330 -10.22 8.47 -7.75
N ALA A 331 -10.43 7.33 -7.10
CA ALA A 331 -10.75 7.21 -5.66
C ALA A 331 -9.74 7.95 -4.77
N ARG A 332 -8.44 7.79 -5.04
CA ARG A 332 -7.36 8.47 -4.31
C ARG A 332 -7.50 10.00 -4.29
N SER A 333 -8.00 10.61 -5.37
CA SER A 333 -8.19 12.07 -5.44
C SER A 333 -9.38 12.51 -4.61
N LEU A 334 -10.48 11.73 -4.59
CA LEU A 334 -11.65 11.99 -3.76
C LEU A 334 -11.31 11.89 -2.27
N PHE A 335 -10.64 10.81 -1.84
CA PHE A 335 -10.18 10.65 -0.46
C PHE A 335 -9.33 11.84 -0.01
N ARG A 336 -8.33 12.23 -0.82
CA ARG A 336 -7.46 13.38 -0.52
C ARG A 336 -8.23 14.70 -0.39
N ARG A 337 -9.26 14.93 -1.20
CA ARG A 337 -10.07 16.15 -1.10
C ARG A 337 -11.01 16.15 0.10
N ALA A 338 -11.60 15.00 0.42
CA ALA A 338 -12.42 14.84 1.61
C ALA A 338 -11.59 15.06 2.87
N ASP A 339 -10.39 14.50 2.91
CA ASP A 339 -9.39 14.68 3.98
C ASP A 339 -8.98 16.15 4.14
N GLN A 340 -8.63 16.83 3.04
CA GLN A 340 -8.33 18.26 3.07
C GLN A 340 -9.49 19.10 3.64
N ALA A 341 -10.73 18.77 3.29
CA ALA A 341 -11.92 19.45 3.82
C ALA A 341 -12.15 19.14 5.30
N GLN A 342 -11.91 17.89 5.73
CA GLN A 342 -12.02 17.46 7.12
C GLN A 342 -11.01 18.23 7.98
N TYR A 343 -9.76 18.32 7.52
CA TYR A 343 -8.71 19.03 8.22
C TYR A 343 -9.06 20.51 8.41
N GLN A 344 -9.65 21.15 7.40
CA GLN A 344 -10.13 22.52 7.51
C GLN A 344 -11.27 22.66 8.54
N ALA A 345 -12.20 21.70 8.59
CA ALA A 345 -13.27 21.68 9.59
C ALA A 345 -12.71 21.54 11.02
N LYS A 346 -11.77 20.62 11.23
CA LYS A 346 -11.08 20.41 12.52
C LYS A 346 -10.42 21.69 13.02
N ARG A 347 -9.69 22.38 12.13
CA ARG A 347 -9.07 23.67 12.46
C ARG A 347 -10.09 24.76 12.82
N ARG A 348 -11.19 24.89 12.08
CA ARG A 348 -12.25 25.87 12.39
C ARG A 348 -12.84 25.61 13.78
N ARG A 349 -13.07 24.34 14.13
CA ARG A 349 -13.61 23.96 15.44
C ARG A 349 -12.64 24.27 16.58
N ALA A 350 -11.36 23.93 16.42
CA ALA A 350 -10.34 24.24 17.41
C ALA A 350 -10.30 25.75 17.70
N ARG A 351 -10.35 26.58 16.66
CA ARG A 351 -10.41 28.05 16.77
C ARG A 351 -11.67 28.54 17.46
N ALA A 352 -12.84 28.00 17.13
CA ALA A 352 -14.11 28.38 17.78
C ALA A 352 -14.10 28.05 19.29
N ARG A 353 -13.49 26.91 19.68
CA ARG A 353 -13.25 26.57 21.09
C ARG A 353 -12.29 27.55 21.77
N ALA A 354 -11.23 27.97 21.08
CA ALA A 354 -10.30 28.97 21.60
C ALA A 354 -10.97 30.33 21.84
N ARG A 355 -11.92 30.76 20.98
CA ARG A 355 -12.68 32.02 21.12
C ARG A 355 -13.76 31.99 22.22
N THR A 356 -14.24 30.81 22.61
CA THR A 356 -15.30 30.65 23.63
C THR A 356 -14.77 30.39 25.03
N LEU A 357 -13.48 30.01 25.15
CA LEU A 357 -12.77 30.10 26.42
C LEU A 357 -12.68 31.60 26.80
N PRO A 358 -12.94 31.97 28.07
CA PRO A 358 -12.88 33.36 28.48
C PRO A 358 -11.55 33.97 28.02
N ALA A 359 -11.62 35.11 27.33
CA ALA A 359 -10.46 35.92 27.02
C ALA A 359 -9.65 36.03 28.30
N VAL A 360 -8.43 35.52 28.28
CA VAL A 360 -7.59 35.53 29.47
C VAL A 360 -7.41 37.01 29.82
N ALA A 361 -8.06 37.46 30.89
CA ALA A 361 -8.04 38.85 31.33
C ALA A 361 -6.65 39.29 31.81
N ASP A 362 -5.66 38.38 31.80
CA ASP A 362 -4.28 38.62 32.17
C ASP A 362 -3.35 38.62 30.93
N PRO A 363 -2.82 39.79 30.52
CA PRO A 363 -1.83 39.93 29.45
C PRO A 363 -0.58 39.06 29.65
N THR A 364 -0.25 38.71 30.89
CA THR A 364 0.92 37.88 31.24
C THR A 364 0.77 36.45 30.73
N VAL A 365 -0.42 35.86 30.87
CA VAL A 365 -0.71 34.50 30.42
C VAL A 365 -0.80 34.42 28.89
N ALA A 366 -1.28 35.50 28.24
CA ALA A 366 -1.28 35.59 26.77
C ALA A 366 0.16 35.59 26.22
N VAL A 367 1.08 36.30 26.86
CA VAL A 367 2.50 36.34 26.50
C VAL A 367 3.15 34.97 26.70
N GLU A 368 2.92 34.30 27.83
CA GLU A 368 3.47 32.96 28.09
C GLU A 368 3.00 31.95 27.04
N ARG A 369 1.71 31.93 26.71
CA ARG A 369 1.16 31.05 25.67
C ARG A 369 1.71 31.38 24.30
N LEU A 370 1.87 32.67 23.98
CA LEU A 370 2.40 33.12 22.70
C LEU A 370 3.85 32.66 22.51
N VAL A 371 4.69 32.84 23.53
CA VAL A 371 6.08 32.38 23.51
C VAL A 371 6.15 30.86 23.40
N ALA A 372 5.40 30.12 24.22
CA ALA A 372 5.41 28.66 24.21
C ALA A 372 4.93 28.09 22.87
N THR A 373 3.76 28.52 22.39
CA THR A 373 3.16 28.01 21.14
C THR A 373 3.96 28.45 19.92
N GLY A 374 4.41 29.71 19.91
CA GLY A 374 5.24 30.26 18.83
C GLY A 374 6.57 29.53 18.69
N ALA A 375 7.29 29.29 19.79
CA ALA A 375 8.58 28.60 19.76
C ALA A 375 8.45 27.15 19.27
N VAL A 376 7.42 26.42 19.75
CA VAL A 376 7.14 25.05 19.29
C VAL A 376 6.79 25.01 17.81
N ALA A 377 5.94 25.93 17.35
CA ALA A 377 5.55 26.01 15.94
C ALA A 377 6.74 26.32 15.02
N ILE A 378 7.60 27.26 15.41
CA ILE A 378 8.84 27.58 14.67
C ILE A 378 9.80 26.38 14.64
N GLY A 379 9.94 25.66 15.75
CA GLY A 379 10.81 24.49 15.87
C GLY A 379 10.35 23.29 15.03
N ALA A 380 9.03 23.11 14.88
CA ALA A 380 8.44 22.03 14.09
C ALA A 380 8.33 22.33 12.58
N ALA A 381 8.54 23.58 12.17
CA ALA A 381 8.45 23.99 10.78
C ALA A 381 9.60 23.42 9.91
N GLN A 382 9.35 23.27 8.62
CA GLN A 382 10.40 22.88 7.65
C GLN A 382 11.57 23.88 7.68
N PRO A 383 12.81 23.44 7.37
CA PRO A 383 13.96 24.33 7.29
C PRO A 383 13.73 25.50 6.33
N GLY A 384 14.17 26.69 6.74
CA GLY A 384 14.06 27.92 5.95
C GLY A 384 13.22 29.00 6.63
N VAL A 385 13.50 30.26 6.26
CA VAL A 385 12.89 31.44 6.88
C VAL A 385 11.39 31.51 6.60
N VAL A 386 10.96 31.26 5.35
CA VAL A 386 9.53 31.36 4.99
C VAL A 386 8.67 30.37 5.78
N PRO A 387 8.90 29.04 5.77
CA PRO A 387 8.07 28.11 6.54
C PRO A 387 8.01 28.43 8.04
N ARG A 388 9.12 28.88 8.63
CA ARG A 388 9.18 29.33 10.03
C ARG A 388 8.36 30.58 10.30
N LEU A 389 8.39 31.56 9.39
CA LEU A 389 7.54 32.75 9.46
C LEU A 389 6.06 32.42 9.30
N LEU A 390 5.70 31.46 8.43
CA LEU A 390 4.31 31.00 8.30
C LEU A 390 3.83 30.31 9.58
N ALA A 391 4.69 29.50 10.21
CA ALA A 391 4.40 28.83 11.47
C ALA A 391 4.23 29.83 12.61
N LEU A 392 5.13 30.82 12.72
CA LEU A 392 5.00 31.94 13.64
C LEU A 392 3.68 32.69 13.42
N ALA A 393 3.41 33.14 12.21
CA ALA A 393 2.23 33.92 11.87
C ALA A 393 0.94 33.15 12.22
N GLY A 394 0.85 31.88 11.83
CA GLY A 394 -0.29 31.03 12.16
C GLY A 394 -0.49 30.82 13.67
N ALA A 395 0.58 30.51 14.41
CA ALA A 395 0.52 30.27 15.85
C ALA A 395 0.18 31.55 16.63
N ALA A 396 0.74 32.69 16.22
CA ALA A 396 0.50 33.98 16.85
C ALA A 396 -0.93 34.47 16.61
N THR A 397 -1.43 34.41 15.37
CA THR A 397 -2.83 34.75 15.04
C THR A 397 -3.79 33.89 15.87
N GLU A 398 -3.52 32.59 15.98
CA GLU A 398 -4.36 31.68 16.75
C GLU A 398 -4.33 31.99 18.25
N THR A 399 -3.14 32.24 18.81
CA THR A 399 -2.97 32.54 20.24
C THR A 399 -3.61 33.87 20.64
N LEU A 400 -3.56 34.88 19.76
CA LEU A 400 -4.10 36.21 20.00
C LEU A 400 -5.59 36.34 19.60
N GLY A 401 -6.21 35.25 19.16
CA GLY A 401 -7.62 35.21 18.79
C GLY A 401 -7.97 35.98 17.52
N GLY A 402 -7.01 36.13 16.60
CA GLY A 402 -7.24 36.70 15.28
C GLY A 402 -7.60 35.65 14.23
N ASP A 403 -7.87 36.15 13.02
CA ASP A 403 -8.43 35.39 11.90
C ASP A 403 -7.57 35.45 10.63
N GLU A 404 -6.68 36.44 10.51
CA GLU A 404 -5.80 36.65 9.36
C GLU A 404 -4.33 36.88 9.74
N TRP A 405 -3.45 36.55 8.80
CA TRP A 405 -2.05 36.96 8.79
C TRP A 405 -1.48 37.04 7.38
N ALA A 406 -0.42 37.82 7.24
CA ALA A 406 0.39 37.91 6.04
C ALA A 406 1.88 37.87 6.39
N VAL A 407 2.66 37.15 5.59
CA VAL A 407 4.12 37.24 5.58
C VAL A 407 4.52 37.96 4.30
N LEU A 408 5.26 39.05 4.45
CA LEU A 408 5.72 39.89 3.36
C LEU A 408 7.25 39.98 3.35
N ARG A 409 7.81 40.29 2.18
CA ARG A 409 9.25 40.46 1.96
C ARG A 409 9.53 41.79 1.27
N ARG A 410 10.43 42.58 1.84
CA ARG A 410 10.89 43.88 1.36
C ARG A 410 12.16 43.72 0.53
N ALA A 411 12.09 43.96 -0.78
CA ALA A 411 13.24 43.96 -1.67
C ALA A 411 13.70 45.40 -1.92
N GLY A 412 14.74 45.86 -1.19
CA GLY A 412 15.27 47.23 -1.33
C GLY A 412 14.38 48.30 -0.69
N GLU A 413 14.29 49.49 -1.32
CA GLU A 413 13.48 50.64 -0.83
C GLU A 413 11.99 50.57 -1.24
N GLY A 414 11.53 49.47 -1.88
CA GLY A 414 10.15 49.31 -2.33
C GLY A 414 9.17 48.81 -1.26
N GLU A 415 7.87 48.85 -1.58
CA GLU A 415 6.83 48.25 -0.73
C GLU A 415 7.03 46.73 -0.58
N PRO A 416 6.75 46.16 0.62
CA PRO A 416 6.92 44.75 0.86
C PRO A 416 5.90 43.93 0.05
N ALA A 417 6.39 42.95 -0.71
CA ALA A 417 5.56 42.05 -1.49
C ALA A 417 5.03 40.92 -0.60
N THR A 418 3.74 40.58 -0.74
CA THR A 418 3.14 39.45 -0.03
C THR A 418 3.77 38.14 -0.51
N VAL A 419 4.39 37.40 0.40
CA VAL A 419 4.95 36.06 0.15
C VAL A 419 3.89 34.99 0.42
N ALA A 420 3.10 35.16 1.47
CA ALA A 420 2.00 34.27 1.78
C ALA A 420 0.96 34.98 2.65
N ARG A 421 -0.29 34.52 2.56
CA ARG A 421 -1.36 34.87 3.48
C ARG A 421 -1.99 33.60 4.01
N GLY A 422 -2.50 33.67 5.22
CA GLY A 422 -3.32 32.62 5.80
C GLY A 422 -4.39 33.22 6.69
N GLY A 423 -5.52 32.53 6.79
CA GLY A 423 -6.69 33.08 7.45
C GLY A 423 -7.95 32.88 6.64
N SER A 424 -9.08 33.33 7.17
CA SER A 424 -10.36 33.32 6.46
C SER A 424 -10.99 34.71 6.58
N PRO A 425 -11.03 35.54 5.51
CA PRO A 425 -11.58 36.90 5.54
C PRO A 425 -13.09 36.99 5.87
N ALA A 426 -13.73 35.87 6.18
CA ALA A 426 -15.18 35.74 6.20
C ALA A 426 -15.86 36.17 7.51
N ASP A 427 -15.11 36.32 8.62
CA ASP A 427 -15.70 36.65 9.94
C ASP A 427 -14.98 37.84 10.59
N ALA A 428 -15.10 39.01 9.97
CA ALA A 428 -14.61 40.27 10.51
C ALA A 428 -15.30 40.64 11.84
N GLY A 429 -14.72 40.17 12.95
CA GLY A 429 -14.89 40.83 14.25
C GLY A 429 -13.93 42.03 14.36
N GLU A 430 -14.06 42.86 15.39
CA GLU A 430 -13.10 43.93 15.67
C GLU A 430 -11.72 43.35 16.07
N THR A 431 -10.89 43.06 15.08
CA THR A 431 -9.48 42.68 15.25
C THR A 431 -8.56 43.86 14.95
N GLN A 432 -7.49 44.01 15.73
CA GLN A 432 -6.41 44.94 15.44
C GLN A 432 -5.30 44.23 14.67
N SER A 433 -4.72 44.92 13.68
CA SER A 433 -3.53 44.44 12.99
C SER A 433 -2.27 44.73 13.81
N LEU A 434 -1.49 43.70 14.09
CA LEU A 434 -0.16 43.78 14.70
C LEU A 434 0.87 43.47 13.63
N THR A 435 1.84 44.38 13.47
CA THR A 435 2.94 44.20 12.53
C THR A 435 4.26 44.05 13.28
N VAL A 436 5.03 43.03 12.94
CA VAL A 436 6.42 42.85 13.40
C VAL A 436 7.34 42.67 12.21
N GLU A 437 8.54 43.23 12.28
CA GLU A 437 9.50 43.21 11.19
C GLU A 437 10.91 42.86 11.67
N ARG A 438 11.67 42.18 10.81
CA ARG A 438 13.09 41.88 11.01
C ARG A 438 13.80 41.71 9.67
N GLY A 439 14.78 42.56 9.40
CA GLY A 439 15.50 42.56 8.12
C GLY A 439 14.56 42.84 6.95
N GLU A 440 14.56 41.96 5.95
CA GLU A 440 13.66 42.04 4.79
C GLU A 440 12.25 41.48 5.08
N TRP A 441 11.99 40.89 6.24
CA TRP A 441 10.74 40.17 6.51
C TRP A 441 9.78 40.98 7.38
N VAL A 442 8.52 41.01 6.98
CA VAL A 442 7.41 41.64 7.71
C VAL A 442 6.32 40.58 7.94
N VAL A 443 5.79 40.51 9.15
CA VAL A 443 4.66 39.64 9.49
C VAL A 443 3.53 40.50 10.05
N GLU A 444 2.38 40.44 9.40
CA GLU A 444 1.13 41.08 9.82
C GLU A 444 0.22 40.01 10.42
N ILE A 445 -0.36 40.29 11.58
CA ILE A 445 -1.19 39.36 12.35
C ILE A 445 -2.44 40.12 12.82
N ALA A 446 -3.63 39.63 12.46
CA ALA A 446 -4.84 40.04 13.13
C ALA A 446 -4.83 39.51 14.58
N ALA A 447 -5.28 40.32 15.53
CA ALA A 447 -5.41 39.95 16.94
C ALA A 447 -6.70 40.53 17.51
N SER A 448 -7.29 39.87 18.50
CA SER A 448 -8.42 40.44 19.24
C SER A 448 -8.00 41.72 19.98
N SER A 449 -8.88 42.73 20.04
CA SER A 449 -8.61 44.02 20.72
C SER A 449 -8.21 43.89 22.19
N ALA A 450 -8.63 42.81 22.88
CA ALA A 450 -8.24 42.54 24.26
C ALA A 450 -6.81 41.96 24.38
N ALA A 451 -6.37 41.16 23.40
CA ALA A 451 -5.04 40.54 23.40
C ALA A 451 -3.95 41.47 22.87
N SER A 452 -4.29 42.46 22.04
CA SER A 452 -3.35 43.40 21.40
C SER A 452 -2.93 44.58 22.29
N ALA A 453 -3.46 44.70 23.52
CA ALA A 453 -3.37 45.90 24.35
C ALA A 453 -2.02 46.12 25.09
N GLY A 454 -1.08 45.17 25.06
CA GLY A 454 0.14 45.20 25.90
C GLY A 454 1.48 45.31 25.14
N PRO A 455 2.45 46.16 25.58
CA PRO A 455 3.82 46.19 25.05
C PRO A 455 4.52 44.83 25.06
N GLN A 456 4.21 43.98 26.04
CA GLN A 456 4.82 42.67 26.24
C GLN A 456 4.52 41.69 25.09
N VAL A 457 3.33 41.77 24.50
CA VAL A 457 2.94 40.94 23.33
C VAL A 457 3.78 41.30 22.12
N ARG A 458 4.01 42.61 21.88
CA ARG A 458 4.90 43.06 20.80
C ARG A 458 6.34 42.60 21.03
N THR A 459 6.85 42.68 22.27
CA THR A 459 8.19 42.18 22.60
C THR A 459 8.31 40.67 22.34
N ALA A 460 7.33 39.88 22.75
CA ALA A 460 7.31 38.43 22.51
C ALA A 460 7.29 38.09 21.02
N LEU A 461 6.45 38.78 20.22
CA LEU A 461 6.42 38.62 18.76
C LEU A 461 7.77 38.98 18.12
N SER A 462 8.42 40.06 18.56
CA SER A 462 9.75 40.43 18.05
C SER A 462 10.83 39.40 18.37
N VAL A 463 10.77 38.77 19.54
CA VAL A 463 11.69 37.67 19.92
C VAL A 463 11.41 36.43 19.08
N LEU A 464 10.15 36.03 18.90
CA LEU A 464 9.81 34.90 18.05
C LEU A 464 10.15 35.15 16.58
N MET A 465 9.97 36.38 16.09
CA MET A 465 10.42 36.83 14.77
C MET A 465 11.94 36.71 14.64
N ALA A 466 12.69 36.99 15.71
CA ALA A 466 14.13 36.75 15.74
C ALA A 466 14.49 35.29 15.50
N ILE A 467 13.83 34.38 16.21
CA ILE A 467 14.04 32.93 16.16
C ILE A 467 13.60 32.36 14.80
N ALA A 468 12.52 32.89 14.23
CA ALA A 468 12.05 32.48 12.91
C ALA A 468 13.03 32.89 11.79
N VAL A 469 13.71 34.04 11.95
CA VAL A 469 14.68 34.58 10.98
C VAL A 469 16.11 34.06 11.18
N GLY A 470 16.51 33.62 12.38
CA GLY A 470 17.81 32.95 12.64
C GLY A 470 17.73 31.97 13.81
N ASP A 471 18.46 30.84 13.88
CA ASP A 471 19.80 30.54 13.35
C ASP A 471 19.86 29.88 11.96
N ALA A 472 20.59 30.51 11.05
CA ALA A 472 21.29 29.89 9.93
C ALA A 472 22.78 30.21 10.10
N HIS A 473 23.42 29.51 11.03
CA HIS A 473 24.87 29.37 11.13
C HIS A 473 25.22 27.90 11.31
#